data_AF-A0A429FQT0-F1
#
_entry.id   AF-A0A429FQT0-F1
#
_cell.length_a   1.000
_cell.length_b   1.000
_cell.length_c   1.000
_cell.angle_alpha   90.00
_cell.angle_beta   90.00
_cell.angle_gamma   90.00
#
_symmetry.space_group_name_H-M   'P 1'
#
loop_
_entity.id
_entity.type
_entity.pdbx_description
1 polymer ?
#
loop_
_entity_poly.entity_id
_entity_poly.type
_entity_poly.pdbx_seq_one_letter_code
_entity_poly.pdbx_strand_id
1 'polypeptide(L)'
;MTGGPELYGFPPPESVPDLGWLGPDYVSVLVHDLTRGLLRQDPRTSVMGVRCEGAPDLRPAVDHAGVIRAHDACFPLQVYVQDGAGRLWVLRGRWTYAGRELGTAAASVRHFWQLHSAEGG
;
A
#
# COMPACT_ATOMS: atom_id res chain seq x y z
N MET A 1 -20.78 -6.09 12.54
CA MET A 1 -20.01 -4.84 12.36
C MET A 1 -19.20 -4.98 11.09
N THR A 2 -19.67 -4.38 10.01
CA THR A 2 -18.96 -4.33 8.73
C THR A 2 -18.10 -3.06 8.73
N GLY A 3 -17.01 -3.07 9.49
CA GLY A 3 -16.09 -1.93 9.56
C GLY A 3 -14.73 -2.42 9.14
N GLY A 4 -14.28 -2.05 7.94
CA GLY A 4 -12.89 -2.28 7.53
C GLY A 4 -11.91 -1.56 8.47
N PRO A 5 -10.59 -1.73 8.24
CA PRO A 5 -9.60 -1.04 9.06
C PRO A 5 -9.79 0.47 8.99
N GLU A 6 -9.52 1.16 10.11
CA GLU A 6 -9.53 2.63 10.14
C GLU A 6 -8.40 3.19 9.27
N LEU A 7 -8.71 4.15 8.41
CA LEU A 7 -7.75 4.72 7.45
C LEU A 7 -7.44 6.17 7.79
N TYR A 8 -6.16 6.52 7.89
CA TYR A 8 -5.72 7.87 8.24
C TYR A 8 -4.52 8.34 7.40
N GLY A 9 -4.47 9.64 7.10
CA GLY A 9 -3.30 10.30 6.51
C GLY A 9 -3.07 10.03 5.02
N PHE A 10 -3.94 9.28 4.34
CA PHE A 10 -3.83 9.06 2.90
C PHE A 10 -4.22 10.31 2.12
N PRO A 11 -3.43 10.75 1.11
CA PRO A 11 -3.84 11.84 0.24
C PRO A 11 -5.06 11.43 -0.61
N PRO A 12 -6.03 12.31 -0.82
CA PRO A 12 -7.19 11.97 -1.64
C PRO A 12 -6.75 11.74 -3.11
N PRO A 13 -7.38 10.81 -3.87
CA PRO A 13 -6.94 10.44 -5.22
C PRO A 13 -6.73 11.62 -6.18
N GLU A 14 -7.60 12.63 -6.10
CA GLU A 14 -7.51 13.86 -6.90
C GLU A 14 -6.23 14.69 -6.64
N SER A 15 -5.60 14.52 -5.48
CA SER A 15 -4.34 15.20 -5.14
C SER A 15 -3.09 14.46 -5.62
N VAL A 16 -3.25 13.21 -6.10
CA VAL A 16 -2.19 12.33 -6.56
C VAL A 16 -2.59 11.61 -7.87
N PRO A 17 -2.87 12.36 -8.95
CA PRO A 17 -3.37 11.80 -10.22
C PRO A 17 -2.41 10.78 -10.84
N ASP A 18 -1.12 10.89 -10.53
CA ASP A 18 -0.07 9.95 -10.93
C ASP A 18 -0.27 8.53 -10.41
N LEU A 19 -1.17 8.31 -9.44
CA LEU A 19 -1.56 6.99 -8.95
C LEU A 19 -2.72 6.34 -9.72
N GLY A 20 -3.26 6.99 -10.76
CA GLY A 20 -4.43 6.48 -11.50
C GLY A 20 -4.23 5.08 -12.11
N TRP A 21 -2.99 4.66 -12.34
CA TRP A 21 -2.66 3.30 -12.82
C TRP A 21 -2.86 2.20 -11.77
N LEU A 22 -3.01 2.55 -10.48
CA LEU A 22 -3.44 1.64 -9.42
C LEU A 22 -4.97 1.52 -9.33
N GLY A 23 -5.70 2.33 -10.09
CA GLY A 23 -7.15 2.38 -10.10
C GLY A 23 -7.72 3.67 -9.48
N PRO A 24 -9.05 3.85 -9.54
CA PRO A 24 -9.72 5.08 -9.12
C PRO A 24 -9.72 5.30 -7.60
N ASP A 25 -9.56 4.22 -6.83
CA ASP A 25 -9.42 4.25 -5.37
C ASP A 25 -8.20 3.40 -4.97
N TYR A 26 -7.02 4.01 -5.12
CA TYR A 26 -5.76 3.35 -4.80
C TYR A 26 -5.65 2.98 -3.31
N VAL A 27 -6.37 3.68 -2.42
CA VAL A 27 -6.35 3.42 -0.97
C VAL A 27 -7.02 2.10 -0.68
N SER A 28 -8.21 1.86 -1.26
CA SER A 28 -8.89 0.56 -1.13
C SER A 28 -8.05 -0.60 -1.68
N VAL A 29 -7.36 -0.40 -2.81
CA VAL A 29 -6.45 -1.41 -3.38
C VAL A 29 -5.28 -1.70 -2.44
N LEU A 30 -4.62 -0.65 -1.91
CA LEU A 30 -3.55 -0.78 -0.92
C LEU A 30 -3.98 -1.54 0.33
N VAL A 31 -5.11 -1.17 0.92
CA VAL A 31 -5.60 -1.81 2.14
C VAL A 31 -5.94 -3.27 1.87
N HIS A 32 -6.55 -3.58 0.72
CA HIS A 32 -6.86 -4.94 0.32
C HIS A 32 -5.60 -5.82 0.19
N ASP A 33 -4.62 -5.36 -0.59
CA ASP A 33 -3.39 -6.10 -0.84
C ASP A 33 -2.55 -6.28 0.43
N LEU A 34 -2.43 -5.23 1.25
CA LEU A 34 -1.76 -5.27 2.55
C LEU A 34 -2.43 -6.31 3.48
N THR A 35 -3.75 -6.25 3.60
CA THR A 35 -4.51 -7.16 4.48
C THR A 35 -4.34 -8.60 4.02
N ARG A 36 -4.44 -8.88 2.70
CA ARG A 36 -4.15 -10.21 2.15
C ARG A 36 -2.72 -10.65 2.37
N GLY A 37 -1.75 -9.74 2.32
CA GLY A 37 -0.35 -10.01 2.63
C GLY A 37 -0.18 -10.50 4.06
N LEU A 38 -0.75 -9.77 5.02
CA LEU A 38 -0.67 -10.10 6.46
C LEU A 38 -1.40 -11.41 6.79
N LEU A 39 -2.61 -11.61 6.26
CA LEU A 39 -3.39 -12.83 6.47
C LEU A 39 -2.70 -14.10 5.92
N ARG A 40 -1.86 -13.97 4.89
CA ARG A 40 -1.04 -15.10 4.40
C ARG A 40 0.06 -15.49 5.39
N GLN A 41 0.51 -14.58 6.25
CA GLN A 41 1.54 -14.84 7.25
C GLN A 41 0.93 -15.38 8.55
N ASP A 42 -0.16 -14.76 9.03
CA ASP A 42 -0.97 -15.27 10.15
C ASP A 42 -2.47 -15.09 9.83
N PRO A 43 -3.21 -16.18 9.54
CA PRO A 43 -4.62 -16.12 9.20
C PRO A 43 -5.53 -15.56 10.30
N ARG A 44 -5.04 -15.51 11.54
CA ARG A 44 -5.80 -14.95 12.68
C ARG A 44 -5.48 -13.49 12.95
N THR A 45 -4.62 -12.87 12.14
CA THR A 45 -4.34 -11.44 12.25
C THR A 45 -5.57 -10.61 11.87
N SER A 46 -5.93 -9.66 12.73
CA SER A 46 -6.90 -8.62 12.43
C SER A 46 -6.18 -7.30 12.17
N VAL A 47 -6.41 -6.70 11.00
CA VAL A 47 -5.92 -5.34 10.71
C VAL A 47 -6.92 -4.35 11.29
N MET A 48 -6.47 -3.57 12.27
CA MET A 48 -7.31 -2.61 13.00
C MET A 48 -7.30 -1.24 12.34
N GLY A 49 -6.14 -0.82 11.84
CA GLY A 49 -5.99 0.48 11.20
C GLY A 49 -4.73 0.58 10.35
N VAL A 50 -4.78 1.46 9.36
CA VAL A 50 -3.67 1.77 8.47
C VAL A 50 -3.53 3.30 8.41
N ARG A 51 -2.35 3.77 8.79
CA ARG A 51 -1.98 5.18 8.71
C ARG A 51 -0.88 5.37 7.67
N CYS A 52 -1.09 6.27 6.73
CA CYS A 52 -0.02 6.81 5.90
C CYS A 52 0.70 7.89 6.71
N GLU A 53 2.00 7.70 6.96
CA GLU A 53 2.79 8.60 7.83
C GLU A 53 3.27 9.86 7.08
N GLY A 54 3.09 9.91 5.76
CA GLY A 54 3.45 11.06 4.92
C GLY A 54 2.97 10.88 3.48
N ALA A 55 3.28 11.86 2.62
CA ALA A 55 3.01 11.77 1.19
C ALA A 55 3.75 10.58 0.56
N PRO A 56 3.14 9.90 -0.43
CA PRO A 56 3.82 8.84 -1.15
C PRO A 56 4.99 9.40 -1.96
N ASP A 57 6.10 8.66 -2.00
CA ASP A 57 7.22 8.92 -2.91
C ASP A 57 6.92 8.27 -4.26
N LEU A 58 6.85 9.10 -5.31
CA LEU A 58 6.44 8.74 -6.66
C LEU A 58 7.64 8.85 -7.60
N ARG A 59 7.96 7.76 -8.30
CA ARG A 59 9.10 7.69 -9.21
C ARG A 59 8.65 7.23 -10.59
N PRO A 60 8.12 8.15 -11.42
CA PRO A 60 7.79 7.83 -12.81
C PRO A 60 9.06 7.75 -13.66
N ALA A 61 9.05 6.83 -14.61
CA ALA A 61 10.03 6.74 -15.68
C ALA A 61 9.31 6.67 -17.03
N VAL A 62 9.73 7.54 -17.93
CA VAL A 62 9.14 7.72 -19.26
C VAL A 62 9.93 7.00 -20.33
N ASP A 63 9.26 6.58 -21.40
CA ASP A 63 9.91 6.14 -22.63
C ASP A 63 10.41 7.33 -23.48
N HIS A 64 11.00 7.03 -24.63
CA HIS A 64 11.48 8.05 -25.57
C HIS A 64 10.37 8.97 -26.12
N ALA A 65 9.10 8.57 -26.04
CA ALA A 65 7.96 9.38 -26.46
C ALA A 65 7.40 10.24 -25.31
N GLY A 66 8.02 10.18 -24.12
CA GLY A 66 7.57 10.92 -22.94
C GLY A 66 6.40 10.26 -22.21
N VAL A 67 6.03 9.02 -22.56
CA VAL A 67 4.93 8.29 -21.91
C VAL A 67 5.46 7.56 -20.68
N ILE A 68 4.79 7.71 -19.54
CA ILE A 68 5.14 6.96 -18.31
C ILE A 68 4.93 5.46 -18.57
N ARG A 69 6.03 4.68 -18.55
CA ARG A 69 6.01 3.22 -18.74
C ARG A 69 6.37 2.45 -17.49
N ALA A 70 7.14 3.06 -16.59
CA ALA A 70 7.34 2.51 -15.26
C ALA A 70 7.00 3.57 -14.22
N HIS A 71 6.42 3.12 -13.11
CA HIS A 71 6.08 4.01 -12.01
C HIS A 71 6.17 3.24 -10.70
N ASP A 72 7.07 3.67 -9.82
CA ASP A 72 7.09 3.19 -8.44
C ASP A 72 6.31 4.16 -7.55
N ALA A 73 5.49 3.62 -6.66
CA ALA A 73 4.74 4.38 -5.66
C ALA A 73 5.00 3.79 -4.27
N CYS A 74 5.65 4.57 -3.42
CA CYS A 74 6.12 4.14 -2.10
C CYS A 74 5.35 4.87 -0.99
N PHE A 75 4.63 4.13 -0.16
CA PHE A 75 3.83 4.65 0.93
C PHE A 75 4.52 4.35 2.27
N PRO A 76 4.91 5.36 3.05
CA PRO A 76 5.33 5.15 4.43
C PRO A 76 4.10 4.83 5.28
N LEU A 77 4.02 3.62 5.84
CA LEU A 77 2.84 3.16 6.57
C LEU A 77 3.16 2.80 8.01
N GLN A 78 2.21 3.10 8.87
CA GLN A 78 2.04 2.53 10.20
C GLN A 78 0.76 1.68 10.20
N VAL A 79 0.89 0.40 10.53
CA VAL A 79 -0.21 -0.57 10.50
C VAL A 79 -0.45 -1.10 11.91
N TYR A 80 -1.68 -0.98 12.37
CA TYR A 80 -2.12 -1.47 13.67
C TYR A 80 -2.78 -2.83 13.48
N VAL A 81 -2.23 -3.85 14.13
CA VAL A 81 -2.73 -5.22 14.00
C VAL A 81 -2.92 -5.87 15.36
N GLN A 82 -3.87 -6.79 15.43
CA GLN A 82 -4.02 -7.72 16.53
C GLN A 82 -3.67 -9.11 16.02
N ASP A 83 -2.72 -9.79 16.67
CA ASP A 83 -2.33 -11.16 16.29
C ASP A 83 -3.36 -12.21 16.76
N GLY A 84 -3.17 -13.47 16.34
CA GLY A 84 -4.07 -14.55 16.74
C GLY A 84 -4.10 -14.90 18.24
N ALA A 85 -3.24 -14.31 19.06
CA ALA A 85 -3.23 -14.41 20.51
C ALA A 85 -3.88 -13.19 21.19
N GLY A 86 -4.37 -12.23 20.42
CA GLY A 86 -4.99 -11.00 20.92
C GLY A 86 -3.99 -9.89 21.24
N ARG A 87 -2.69 -10.09 21.00
CA ARG A 87 -1.66 -9.07 21.27
C ARG A 87 -1.71 -7.99 20.20
N LEU A 88 -1.53 -6.75 20.64
CA LEU A 88 -1.52 -5.59 19.78
C LEU A 88 -0.11 -5.28 19.32
N TRP A 89 0.03 -5.02 18.02
CA TRP A 89 1.27 -4.69 17.36
C TRP A 89 1.11 -3.45 16.50
N VAL A 90 2.17 -2.66 16.44
CA VAL A 90 2.33 -1.52 15.54
C VAL A 90 3.48 -1.83 14.60
N LEU A 91 3.17 -2.02 13.33
CA LEU A 91 4.14 -2.29 12.27
C LEU A 91 4.42 -0.98 11.53
N ARG A 92 5.67 -0.53 11.51
CA ARG A 92 6.09 0.60 10.66
C ARG A 92 6.92 0.08 9.50
N GLY A 93 6.70 0.64 8.32
CA GLY A 93 7.43 0.22 7.14
C GLY A 93 7.05 0.98 5.89
N ARG A 94 7.45 0.42 4.75
CA ARG A 94 7.18 0.98 3.43
C ARG A 94 6.45 -0.04 2.58
N TRP A 95 5.28 0.35 2.08
CA TRP A 95 4.55 -0.40 1.07
C TRP A 95 4.87 0.17 -0.30
N THR A 96 5.29 -0.69 -1.24
CA THR A 96 5.69 -0.24 -2.58
C THR A 96 4.87 -0.95 -3.63
N TYR A 97 4.32 -0.17 -4.56
CA TYR A 97 3.86 -0.67 -5.86
C TYR A 97 4.90 -0.36 -6.93
N ALA A 98 5.19 -1.35 -7.77
CA ALA A 98 6.07 -1.22 -8.93
C ALA A 98 5.29 -1.54 -10.20
N GLY A 99 4.90 -0.50 -10.92
CA GLY A 99 4.25 -0.60 -12.23
C GLY A 99 5.29 -0.65 -13.35
N ARG A 100 5.17 -1.60 -14.27
CA ARG A 100 6.06 -1.77 -15.43
C ARG A 100 5.23 -1.98 -16.69
N GLU A 101 5.77 -1.53 -17.83
CA GLU A 101 5.10 -1.59 -19.14
C GLU A 101 3.68 -0.98 -19.12
N LEU A 102 3.48 0.06 -18.31
CA LEU A 102 2.18 0.69 -18.11
C LEU A 102 1.60 1.23 -19.43
N GLY A 103 0.30 1.07 -19.62
CA GLY A 103 -0.39 1.45 -20.86
C GLY A 103 -0.07 0.56 -22.06
N THR A 104 0.41 -0.67 -21.83
CA THR A 104 0.63 -1.70 -22.88
C THR A 104 -0.08 -3.01 -22.53
N ALA A 105 -0.14 -3.95 -23.46
CA ALA A 105 -0.64 -5.31 -23.19
C ALA A 105 0.26 -6.12 -22.24
N ALA A 106 1.51 -5.71 -22.03
CA ALA A 106 2.46 -6.35 -21.13
C ALA A 106 2.49 -5.71 -19.74
N ALA A 107 1.56 -4.79 -19.44
CA ALA A 107 1.52 -4.08 -18.18
C ALA A 107 1.50 -5.04 -16.98
N SER A 108 2.34 -4.77 -16.00
CA SER A 108 2.40 -5.54 -14.76
C SER A 108 2.53 -4.62 -13.55
N VAL A 109 1.89 -5.02 -12.46
CA VAL A 109 1.98 -4.35 -11.17
C VAL A 109 2.43 -5.40 -10.15
N ARG A 110 3.50 -5.10 -9.44
CA ARG A 110 3.97 -5.87 -8.30
C ARG A 110 3.87 -5.01 -7.05
N HIS A 111 3.64 -5.63 -5.90
CA HIS A 111 3.69 -4.95 -4.62
C HIS A 111 4.54 -5.72 -3.62
N PHE A 112 5.14 -5.00 -2.66
CA PHE A 112 5.87 -5.60 -1.56
C PHE A 112 5.90 -4.69 -0.33
N TRP A 113 6.09 -5.31 0.82
CA TRP A 113 6.27 -4.64 2.11
C TRP A 113 7.72 -4.71 2.56
N GLN A 114 8.24 -3.59 3.03
CA GLN A 114 9.50 -3.51 3.75
C GLN A 114 9.22 -3.07 5.19
N LEU A 115 9.30 -4.01 6.14
CA LEU A 115 9.15 -3.72 7.56
C LEU A 115 10.39 -2.97 8.06
N HIS A 116 10.19 -1.88 8.80
CA HIS A 116 11.25 -1.11 9.46
C HIS A 116 11.28 -1.38 10.97
N SER A 117 10.12 -1.37 11.62
CA SER A 117 10.01 -1.72 13.04
C SER A 117 8.69 -2.41 13.34
N ALA A 118 8.70 -3.22 14.39
CA ALA A 118 7.51 -3.80 15.00
C ALA A 118 7.58 -3.53 16.50
N GLU A 119 6.56 -2.85 17.02
CA GLU A 119 6.45 -2.46 18.43
C GLU A 119 5.19 -3.12 19.02
N GLY A 120 5.29 -3.70 20.21
CA GLY A 120 4.21 -4.44 20.85
C GLY A 120 4.63 -5.83 21.31
N GLY A 121 3.66 -6.61 21.79
CA GLY A 121 3.86 -7.97 22.33
C GLY A 121 3.47 -8.09 23.80
#